data_AF-A0A932X8P9-F1
#
_entry.id   AF-A0A932X8P9-F1
#
_cell.length_a   1.000
_cell.length_b   1.000
_cell.length_c   1.000
_cell.angle_alpha   90.00
_cell.angle_beta   90.00
_cell.angle_gamma   90.00
#
_symmetry.space_group_name_H-M   'P 1'
#
loop_
_entity.id
_entity.type
_entity.pdbx_description
1 polymer ?
#
loop_
_entity_poly.entity_id
_entity_poly.type
_entity_poly.pdbx_seq_one_letter_code
_entity_poly.pdbx_strand_id
1 'polypeptide(L)' 'MADPRAPPYYRIFLLTVWQEAAPLAGSLPDWRFRLEDTKSGALWGFVNAEALVRALLEGVPGVVEEDEG' A
#
# COMPACT_ATOMS: atom_id res chain seq x y z
N MET A 1 -6.01 -4.04 24.54
CA MET A 1 -4.75 -4.55 25.13
C MET A 1 -4.52 -5.92 24.50
N ALA A 2 -3.42 -6.13 23.76
CA ALA A 2 -3.16 -7.39 23.06
C ALA A 2 -2.80 -8.50 24.06
N ASP A 3 -3.32 -9.72 23.86
CA ASP A 3 -2.99 -10.89 24.68
C ASP A 3 -1.54 -11.34 24.36
N PRO A 4 -0.61 -11.33 25.34
CA PRO A 4 0.77 -11.75 25.12
C PRO A 4 0.93 -13.24 24.78
N ARG A 5 -0.15 -14.03 24.86
CA ARG A 5 -0.17 -15.45 24.49
C ARG A 5 -0.72 -15.70 23.10
N ALA A 6 -1.24 -14.68 22.42
CA ALA A 6 -1.69 -14.83 21.05
C ALA A 6 -0.50 -15.21 20.15
N PRO A 7 -0.65 -16.21 19.26
CA PRO A 7 0.41 -16.55 18.32
C PRO A 7 0.76 -15.34 17.45
N PRO A 8 2.03 -15.17 17.06
CA PRO A 8 2.43 -14.07 16.20
C PRO A 8 1.61 -14.11 14.91
N TYR A 9 1.01 -12.97 14.59
CA TYR A 9 0.22 -12.79 13.38
C TYR A 9 1.09 -12.16 12.30
N TYR A 10 1.20 -12.82 11.16
CA TYR A 10 1.90 -12.28 9.98
C TYR A 10 0.90 -12.07 8.84
N ARG A 11 1.13 -11.03 8.03
CA ARG A 11 0.48 -10.80 6.74
C ARG A 11 1.54 -10.69 5.66
N ILE A 12 1.23 -11.24 4.50
CA ILE A 12 2.07 -11.14 3.31
C ILE A 12 1.29 -10.30 2.30
N PHE A 13 1.96 -9.29 1.77
CA PHE A 13 1.40 -8.42 0.74
C PHE A 13 2.25 -8.50 -0.53
N LEU A 14 1.62 -8.31 -1.69
CA LEU A 14 2.33 -8.01 -2.93
C LEU A 14 2.43 -6.50 -3.09
N LEU A 15 3.66 -5.99 -3.26
CA LEU A 15 3.92 -4.58 -3.50
C LEU A 15 4.26 -4.36 -4.98
N THR A 16 3.46 -3.53 -5.66
CA THR A 16 3.77 -3.02 -7.00
C THR A 16 4.30 -1.60 -6.88
N VAL A 17 5.40 -1.29 -7.58
CA VAL A 17 6.04 0.04 -7.59
C VAL A 17 6.28 0.47 -9.03
N TRP A 18 5.84 1.68 -9.38
CA TRP A 18 6.05 2.23 -10.72
C TRP A 18 6.28 3.75 -10.69
N GLN A 19 6.89 4.27 -11.73
CA GLN A 19 7.00 5.70 -11.96
C GLN A 19 5.84 6.15 -12.86
N GLU A 20 5.11 7.17 -12.45
CA GLU A 20 4.22 7.91 -13.33
C GLU A 20 5.03 8.89 -14.17
N ALA A 21 4.64 9.03 -15.44
CA ALA A 21 5.24 9.99 -16.34
C ALA A 21 5.04 11.41 -15.77
N ALA A 22 6.14 12.16 -15.71
CA ALA A 22 6.10 13.52 -15.20
C ALA A 22 5.21 14.37 -16.13
N PRO A 23 4.19 15.09 -15.61
CA PRO A 23 3.20 15.79 -16.42
C PRO A 23 3.79 16.97 -17.20
N LEU A 24 4.97 17.45 -16.79
CA LEU A 24 5.65 18.60 -17.37
C LEU A 24 7.14 18.31 -17.65
N ALA A 25 7.65 18.84 -18.75
CA ALA A 25 9.07 18.76 -19.07
C ALA A 25 9.91 19.42 -17.96
N GLY A 26 10.80 18.65 -17.34
CA GLY A 26 11.64 19.11 -16.22
C GLY A 26 11.08 18.84 -14.82
N SER A 27 9.88 18.26 -14.72
CA SER A 27 9.40 17.70 -13.44
C SER A 27 10.01 16.32 -13.17
N LEU A 28 10.23 16.01 -11.90
CA LEU A 28 10.68 14.68 -11.50
C LEU A 28 9.51 13.69 -11.63
N PRO A 29 9.76 12.45 -12.08
CA PRO A 29 8.73 11.42 -12.13
C PRO A 29 8.22 11.11 -10.71
N ASP A 30 6.90 11.02 -10.56
CA ASP A 30 6.27 10.66 -9.30
C ASP A 30 6.26 9.13 -9.13
N TRP A 31 6.68 8.65 -7.96
CA TRP A 31 6.61 7.23 -7.63
C TRP A 31 5.24 6.88 -7.07
N ARG A 32 4.64 5.81 -7.60
CA ARG A 32 3.38 5.25 -7.13
C ARG A 32 3.58 3.84 -6.60
N PHE A 33 2.71 3.49 -5.67
CA PHE A 33 2.77 2.23 -4.96
C PHE A 33 1.37 1.64 -4.86
N ARG A 34 1.25 0.34 -5.03
CA ARG A 34 0.02 -0.41 -4.76
C ARG A 34 0.35 -1.60 -3.90
N LEU A 35 -0.39 -1.77 -2.81
CA LEU A 35 -0.28 -2.89 -1.90
C LEU A 35 -1.50 -3.79 -2.10
N GLU A 36 -1.26 -5.08 -2.28
CA GLU A 36 -2.30 -6.11 -2.43
C GLU A 36 -2.19 -7.12 -1.30
N ASP A 37 -3.30 -7.38 -0.60
CA ASP A 37 -3.41 -8.51 0.32
C ASP A 37 -3.80 -9.76 -0.46
N THR A 38 -2.84 -10.66 -0.67
CA THR A 38 -3.03 -11.89 -1.46
C THR A 38 -4.04 -12.86 -0.85
N LYS A 39 -4.41 -12.68 0.43
CA LYS A 39 -5.40 -13.52 1.10
C LYS A 39 -6.82 -12.99 0.94
N SER A 40 -7.00 -11.67 0.99
CA SER A 40 -8.33 -11.03 0.92
C SER A 40 -8.66 -10.42 -0.45
N GLY A 41 -7.66 -10.23 -1.31
CA GLY A 41 -7.80 -9.50 -2.57
C GLY A 41 -7.89 -7.98 -2.41
N ALA A 42 -7.74 -7.46 -1.20
CA ALA A 42 -7.83 -6.03 -0.95
C ALA A 42 -6.64 -5.27 -1.56
N LEU A 43 -6.94 -4.12 -2.17
CA LEU A 43 -5.99 -3.26 -2.85
C LEU A 43 -5.97 -1.86 -2.22
N TRP A 44 -4.77 -1.31 -2.07
CA TRP A 44 -4.55 0.04 -1.55
C TRP A 44 -3.51 0.78 -2.40
N GLY A 45 -3.86 1.97 -2.86
CA GLY A 45 -2.99 2.85 -3.64
C GLY A 45 -2.30 3.93 -2.78
N PHE A 46 -1.04 4.23 -3.08
CA PHE A 46 -0.27 5.27 -2.39
C PHE A 46 0.51 6.16 -3.35
N VAL A 47 0.44 7.46 -3.09
CA VAL A 47 1.02 8.52 -3.95
C VAL A 47 2.50 8.77 -3.68
N ASN A 48 3.05 8.26 -2.57
CA ASN A 48 4.46 8.37 -2.20
C ASN A 48 4.84 7.29 -1.17
N ALA A 49 6.14 7.14 -0.93
CA ALA A 49 6.69 6.14 0.00
C ALA A 49 6.31 6.40 1.47
N GLU A 50 6.16 7.67 1.88
CA GLU A 50 5.79 8.01 3.25
C GLU A 50 4.39 7.50 3.59
N ALA A 51 3.42 7.69 2.69
CA ALA A 51 2.05 7.22 2.85
C ALA A 51 1.99 5.68 2.96
N LEU A 52 2.77 4.98 2.12
CA LEU A 52 2.88 3.51 2.18
C LEU A 52 3.43 3.03 3.53
N VAL A 53 4.56 3.60 3.98
CA VAL A 53 5.21 3.18 5.23
C VAL A 53 4.30 3.44 6.43
N ARG A 54 3.62 4.60 6.47
CA ARG A 54 2.65 4.91 7.53
C ARG A 54 1.54 3.86 7.57
N ALA A 55 0.96 3.53 6.42
CA ALA A 55 -0.11 2.55 6.32
C ALA A 55 0.34 1.15 6.79
N LEU A 56 1.55 0.71 6.44
CA LEU A 56 2.11 -0.57 6.89
C LEU A 56 2.31 -0.63 8.41
N LEU A 57 2.72 0.47 9.03
CA LEU A 57 2.89 0.56 10.48
C LEU A 57 1.55 0.57 11.25
N GLU A 58 0.48 1.07 10.62
CA GLU A 58 -0.89 1.09 11.17
C GLU A 58 -1.68 -0.20 10.88
N GLY A 59 -1.35 -0.90 9.81
CA GLY A 59 -1.59 -2.33 9.61
C GLY A 59 -2.96 -2.80 9.06
N VAL A 60 -3.69 -2.22 8.10
CA VAL A 60 -3.59 -1.16 7.08
C VAL A 60 -5.07 -0.79 6.82
N PRO A 61 -5.48 0.49 6.72
CA PRO A 61 -6.33 0.84 5.57
C PRO A 61 -6.09 2.28 5.05
N GLY A 62 -5.66 2.43 3.79
CA GLY A 62 -5.59 3.72 3.08
C GLY A 62 -6.05 3.57 1.63
N VAL A 63 -7.02 4.40 1.20
CA VAL A 63 -7.86 4.35 -0.02
C VAL A 63 -8.01 2.95 -0.62
N VAL A 64 -9.12 2.29 -0.27
CA VAL A 64 -9.56 1.08 -0.98
C VAL A 64 -9.99 1.53 -2.37
N GLU A 65 -9.21 1.17 -3.38
CA GLU A 65 -9.72 1.24 -4.76
C GLU A 65 -10.64 0.03 -4.91
N GLU A 66 -11.94 0.26 -4.73
CA GLU A 66 -12.96 -0.73 -5.05
C GLU A 66 -12.97 -0.89 -6.57
N ASP A 67 -12.44 -2.00 -7.06
CA ASP A 67 -12.54 -2.40 -8.46
C ASP A 67 -14.01 -2.80 -8.71
N GLU A 68 -14.82 -1.87 -9.24
CA GLU A 68 -16.10 -2.19 -9.87
C GLU A 68 -15.81 -2.95 -11.17
N GLY A 69 -15.84 -4.28 -11.12
CA GLY A 69 -15.75 -5.20 -12.25
C GLY A 69 -16.92 -6.17 -12.30
#